data_AF-A0A1T4VTX3-F1
#
_entry.id   AF-A0A1T4VTX3-F1
#
_cell.length_a   1.000
_cell.length_b   1.000
_cell.length_c   1.000
_cell.angle_alpha   90.00
_cell.angle_beta   90.00
_cell.angle_gamma   90.00
#
_symmetry.space_group_name_H-M   'P 1'
#
loop_
_entity.id
_entity.type
_entity.pdbx_description
1 polymer ?
#
loop_
_entity_poly.entity_id
_entity_poly.type
_entity_poly.pdbx_seq_one_letter_code
_entity_poly.pdbx_strand_id
1 'polypeptide(L)'
;MEIWDLYDRDAKKTGETWERTYGSFRLIPEGKYHMVVDILIKHVDGTYLLTKRHPDKDVYPGYWEASAGGSAVSGEEQLEAAKREMFEETGLKSDNFTLVNHSFSDKSHSMFYSYLAVVDCDKDSVVLQEEETVDYKWVDRDGLNEYINSDLAIQSHNNRYKKYFDVLNTLYVSDLDGTLMKNDKSISEESVKTINDLLLKGITFTVATARSLGSVKHIVEPFDLKAPMIIRNGTAYADPKNMEVTEKALFTKRELTKLKDILSDLPYNGFTSIWNGNEMTKVFAEGKHSSGIDKYIDERKGAKDIEFVSDINELFNGDVGYITMIDDLECMQPIYDKVKESDEWEAVLQKDSYGDEYWLEICPGNSTKAKAILKLQEKMNFEKVVVFGDSVNDIPMFEIADSAYAVDNAIPELKEYATEIIASNEDDGVARFLQSIL
;
A
#
# COMPACT_ATOMS: atom_id res chain seq x y z
N MET A 1 40.73 -23.44 1.72
CA MET A 1 40.77 -23.39 3.20
C MET A 1 40.19 -22.05 3.56
N GLU A 2 39.05 -22.06 4.24
CA GLU A 2 38.26 -20.86 4.50
C GLU A 2 38.58 -20.38 5.92
N ILE A 3 38.96 -19.11 6.06
CA ILE A 3 39.36 -18.50 7.32
C ILE A 3 38.36 -17.39 7.61
N TRP A 4 37.84 -17.34 8.84
CA TRP A 4 36.85 -16.35 9.29
C TRP A 4 37.47 -15.41 10.32
N ASP A 5 37.11 -14.12 10.26
CA ASP A 5 37.36 -13.20 11.36
C ASP A 5 36.40 -13.48 12.52
N LEU A 6 36.88 -13.37 13.76
CA LEU A 6 36.03 -13.47 14.95
C LEU A 6 35.63 -12.08 15.48
N TYR A 7 34.39 -12.01 15.95
CA TYR A 7 33.73 -10.81 16.45
C TYR A 7 33.20 -11.04 17.86
N ASP A 8 33.10 -9.97 18.65
CA ASP A 8 32.39 -9.97 19.93
C ASP A 8 30.88 -9.69 19.74
N ARG A 9 30.14 -9.63 20.87
CA ARG A 9 28.69 -9.39 20.86
C ARG A 9 28.31 -7.95 20.46
N ASP A 10 29.26 -7.02 20.45
CA ASP A 10 29.08 -5.66 19.95
C ASP A 10 29.39 -5.55 18.44
N ALA A 11 29.56 -6.68 17.76
CA ALA A 11 29.97 -6.76 16.35
C ALA A 11 31.37 -6.17 16.06
N LYS A 12 32.27 -6.12 17.06
CA LYS A 12 33.64 -5.63 16.88
C LYS A 12 34.60 -6.78 16.61
N LYS A 13 35.50 -6.61 15.64
CA LYS A 13 36.57 -7.58 15.34
C LYS A 13 37.46 -7.77 16.58
N THR A 14 37.72 -9.01 16.96
CA THR A 14 38.61 -9.34 18.09
C THR A 14 40.09 -9.36 17.68
N GLY A 15 40.37 -9.41 16.38
CA GLY A 15 41.71 -9.61 15.82
C GLY A 15 42.14 -11.08 15.74
N GLU A 16 41.26 -11.99 16.15
CA GLU A 16 41.46 -13.44 16.03
C GLU A 16 40.76 -13.99 14.79
N THR A 17 41.27 -15.12 14.28
CA THR A 17 40.70 -15.82 13.14
C THR A 17 40.35 -17.26 13.50
N TRP A 18 39.45 -17.86 12.72
CA TRP A 18 39.01 -19.23 12.87
C TRP A 18 39.07 -19.96 11.54
N GLU A 19 39.72 -21.12 11.51
CA GLU A 19 39.79 -21.95 10.31
C GLU A 19 38.55 -22.85 10.23
N ARG A 20 37.82 -22.78 9.11
CA ARG A 20 36.66 -23.63 8.87
C ARG A 20 37.12 -25.07 8.61
N THR A 21 36.69 -25.98 9.48
CA THR A 21 36.71 -27.43 9.26
C THR A 21 35.30 -27.98 9.50
N TYR A 22 35.00 -29.19 9.02
CA TYR A 22 33.65 -29.76 9.12
C TYR A 22 33.15 -29.76 10.59
N GLY A 23 32.04 -29.06 10.84
CA GLY A 23 31.46 -28.89 12.19
C GLY A 23 32.17 -27.90 13.12
N SER A 24 33.22 -27.19 12.67
CA SER A 24 34.06 -26.35 13.54
C SER A 24 33.40 -25.07 14.04
N PHE A 25 32.29 -24.64 13.43
CA PHE A 25 31.50 -23.49 13.91
C PHE A 25 30.95 -23.72 15.34
N ARG A 26 30.68 -24.97 15.72
CA ARG A 26 30.23 -25.33 17.08
C ARG A 26 31.36 -25.31 18.12
N LEU A 27 32.60 -25.11 17.68
CA LEU A 27 33.79 -25.09 18.52
C LEU A 27 34.37 -23.68 18.67
N ILE A 28 33.75 -22.67 18.05
CA ILE A 28 34.13 -21.27 18.24
C ILE A 28 33.98 -20.94 19.74
N PRO A 29 34.97 -20.25 20.36
CA PRO A 29 34.91 -19.93 21.78
C PRO A 29 33.64 -19.15 22.17
N GLU A 30 33.15 -19.40 23.38
CA GLU A 30 32.01 -18.66 23.94
C GLU A 30 32.26 -17.14 23.92
N GLY A 31 31.22 -16.39 23.54
CA GLY A 31 31.30 -14.93 23.39
C GLY A 31 31.95 -14.45 22.09
N LYS A 32 32.39 -15.37 21.21
CA LYS A 32 32.89 -15.04 19.86
C LYS A 32 31.94 -15.53 18.78
N TYR A 33 31.90 -14.79 17.68
CA TYR A 33 31.02 -15.05 16.55
C TYR A 33 31.79 -14.90 15.23
N HIS A 34 31.38 -15.62 14.19
CA HIS A 34 31.79 -15.34 12.82
C HIS A 34 30.65 -14.64 12.06
N MET A 35 31.01 -13.88 11.03
CA MET A 35 30.05 -13.14 10.21
C MET A 35 29.43 -14.03 9.13
N VAL A 36 28.11 -13.93 8.97
CA VAL A 36 27.31 -14.61 7.96
C VAL A 36 26.42 -13.58 7.28
N VAL A 37 26.28 -13.69 5.97
CA VAL A 37 25.35 -12.87 5.18
C VAL A 37 24.28 -13.78 4.58
N ASP A 38 23.06 -13.27 4.47
CA ASP A 38 22.04 -13.85 3.62
C ASP A 38 21.31 -12.77 2.82
N ILE A 39 20.89 -13.13 1.61
CA ILE A 39 20.41 -12.21 0.60
C ILE A 39 19.11 -12.74 0.03
N LEU A 40 18.00 -12.10 0.39
CA LEU A 40 16.70 -12.29 -0.27
C LEU A 40 16.75 -11.53 -1.59
N ILE A 41 16.57 -12.23 -2.71
CA ILE A 41 16.71 -11.65 -4.04
C ILE A 41 15.33 -11.37 -4.62
N LYS A 42 15.05 -10.09 -4.87
CA LYS A 42 13.83 -9.60 -5.49
C LYS A 42 14.14 -9.07 -6.89
N HIS A 43 13.32 -9.42 -7.87
CA HIS A 43 13.37 -8.83 -9.20
C HIS A 43 12.54 -7.53 -9.25
N VAL A 44 12.91 -6.60 -10.14
CA VAL A 44 12.21 -5.32 -10.32
C VAL A 44 10.73 -5.49 -10.68
N ASP A 45 10.33 -6.64 -11.24
CA ASP A 45 8.94 -6.97 -11.55
C ASP A 45 8.10 -7.44 -10.36
N GLY A 46 8.71 -7.55 -9.16
CA GLY A 46 8.01 -7.92 -7.92
C GLY A 46 8.11 -9.39 -7.54
N THR A 47 8.75 -10.22 -8.35
CA THR A 47 8.99 -11.64 -8.01
C THR A 47 10.27 -11.83 -7.17
N TYR A 48 10.34 -12.95 -6.46
CA TYR A 48 11.45 -13.34 -5.58
C TYR A 48 12.06 -14.65 -6.06
N LEU A 49 13.38 -14.77 -5.96
CA LEU A 49 14.10 -15.99 -6.32
C LEU A 49 14.03 -16.98 -5.16
N LEU A 50 13.57 -18.20 -5.45
CA LEU A 50 13.77 -19.35 -4.59
C LEU A 50 14.77 -20.29 -5.27
N THR A 51 15.77 -20.76 -4.54
CA THR A 51 16.71 -21.80 -4.96
C THR A 51 16.42 -23.09 -4.22
N LYS A 52 16.80 -24.22 -4.80
CA LYS A 52 16.66 -25.54 -4.18
C LYS A 52 18.03 -26.08 -3.82
N ARG A 53 18.23 -26.38 -2.54
CA ARG A 53 19.50 -26.88 -2.01
C ARG A 53 19.85 -28.26 -2.58
N HIS A 54 21.12 -28.50 -2.82
CA HIS A 54 21.63 -29.78 -3.28
C HIS A 54 21.26 -30.91 -2.29
N PRO A 55 20.84 -32.11 -2.76
CA PRO A 55 20.47 -33.23 -1.87
C PRO A 55 21.59 -33.73 -0.95
N ASP A 56 22.84 -33.44 -1.28
CA ASP A 56 24.01 -33.88 -0.51
C ASP A 56 24.45 -32.87 0.57
N LYS A 57 23.73 -31.76 0.75
CA LYS A 57 24.06 -30.77 1.79
C LYS A 57 23.83 -31.37 3.18
N ASP A 58 24.77 -31.11 4.10
CA ASP A 58 24.70 -31.58 5.49
C ASP A 58 23.51 -31.01 6.27
N VAL A 59 22.98 -29.86 5.82
CA VAL A 59 21.89 -29.15 6.46
C VAL A 59 20.83 -28.78 5.43
N TYR A 60 19.59 -29.21 5.70
CA TYR A 60 18.40 -29.02 4.87
C TYR A 60 18.56 -29.51 3.41
N PRO A 61 18.99 -30.76 3.18
CA PRO A 61 19.16 -31.30 1.82
C PRO A 61 17.84 -31.30 1.04
N GLY A 62 17.84 -30.74 -0.18
CA GLY A 62 16.67 -30.72 -1.07
C GLY A 62 15.57 -29.71 -0.69
N TYR A 63 15.75 -28.92 0.37
CA TYR A 63 14.83 -27.85 0.76
C TYR A 63 14.93 -26.67 -0.21
N TRP A 64 13.82 -25.94 -0.35
CA TRP A 64 13.85 -24.65 -1.01
C TRP A 64 14.32 -23.58 -0.02
N GLU A 65 15.00 -22.56 -0.53
CA GLU A 65 15.44 -21.40 0.24
C GLU A 65 15.14 -20.12 -0.54
N ALA A 66 14.77 -19.07 0.18
CA ALA A 66 14.47 -17.76 -0.41
C ALA A 66 15.70 -16.85 -0.46
N SER A 67 16.80 -17.26 0.16
CA SER A 67 18.00 -16.45 0.29
C SER A 67 19.23 -17.24 -0.11
N ALA A 68 20.09 -16.64 -0.93
CA ALA A 68 21.49 -17.06 -1.08
C ALA A 68 22.31 -16.56 0.12
N GLY A 69 23.41 -17.22 0.49
CA GLY A 69 24.26 -16.69 1.55
C GLY A 69 25.25 -17.66 2.19
N GLY A 70 26.31 -17.09 2.74
CA GLY A 70 27.38 -17.83 3.38
C GLY A 70 28.18 -17.02 4.39
N SER A 71 29.27 -17.62 4.88
CA SER A 71 30.16 -16.98 5.84
C SER A 71 31.08 -15.99 5.13
N ALA A 72 31.30 -14.83 5.75
CA ALA A 72 32.31 -13.91 5.26
C ALA A 72 33.72 -14.47 5.50
N VAL A 73 34.61 -14.29 4.52
CA VAL A 73 36.02 -14.67 4.66
C VAL A 73 36.81 -13.59 5.41
N SER A 74 37.96 -13.96 5.97
CA SER A 74 38.81 -13.04 6.74
C SER A 74 39.21 -11.81 5.91
N GLY A 75 38.99 -10.63 6.47
CA GLY A 75 39.21 -9.34 5.80
C GLY A 75 38.06 -8.84 4.92
N GLU A 76 36.99 -9.62 4.76
CA GLU A 76 35.81 -9.22 3.98
C GLU A 76 34.86 -8.34 4.82
N GLU A 77 34.29 -7.30 4.19
CA GLU A 77 33.25 -6.46 4.78
C GLU A 77 31.86 -7.01 4.44
N GLN A 78 30.82 -6.62 5.19
CA GLN A 78 29.48 -7.23 5.10
C GLN A 78 28.93 -7.23 3.67
N LEU A 79 28.99 -6.08 2.99
CA LEU A 79 28.41 -5.95 1.65
C LEU A 79 29.23 -6.66 0.57
N GLU A 80 30.55 -6.75 0.75
CA GLU A 80 31.42 -7.50 -0.16
C GLU A 80 31.11 -9.00 -0.07
N ALA A 81 30.96 -9.52 1.15
CA ALA A 81 30.49 -10.89 1.38
C ALA A 81 29.12 -11.11 0.73
N ALA A 82 28.16 -10.20 0.95
CA ALA A 82 26.82 -10.36 0.39
C ALA A 82 26.82 -10.39 -1.15
N LYS A 83 27.63 -9.53 -1.80
CA LYS A 83 27.79 -9.53 -3.25
C LYS A 83 28.47 -10.79 -3.77
N ARG A 84 29.51 -11.27 -3.09
CA ARG A 84 30.22 -12.50 -3.44
C ARG A 84 29.31 -13.71 -3.34
N GLU A 85 28.68 -13.93 -2.18
CA GLU A 85 27.81 -15.09 -1.92
C GLU A 85 26.63 -15.13 -2.90
N MET A 86 25.97 -13.98 -3.13
CA MET A 86 24.91 -13.88 -4.13
C MET A 86 25.39 -14.29 -5.53
N PHE A 87 26.57 -13.80 -5.95
CA PHE A 87 27.12 -14.12 -7.26
C PHE A 87 27.56 -15.58 -7.38
N GLU A 88 28.17 -16.14 -6.34
CA GLU A 88 28.64 -17.52 -6.32
C GLU A 88 27.47 -18.50 -6.42
N GLU A 89 26.40 -18.31 -5.63
CA GLU A 89 25.28 -19.25 -5.59
C GLU A 89 24.28 -19.09 -6.75
N THR A 90 24.14 -17.88 -7.32
CA THR A 90 23.07 -17.58 -8.29
C THR A 90 23.57 -17.02 -9.62
N GLY A 91 24.84 -16.62 -9.72
CA GLY A 91 25.38 -15.91 -10.89
C GLY A 91 24.88 -14.46 -11.05
N LEU A 92 23.95 -14.02 -10.21
CA LEU A 92 23.34 -12.69 -10.31
C LEU A 92 24.20 -11.61 -9.66
N LYS A 93 24.01 -10.38 -10.13
CA LYS A 93 24.68 -9.18 -9.58
C LYS A 93 23.67 -8.09 -9.31
N SER A 94 23.91 -7.32 -8.26
CA SER A 94 23.17 -6.11 -7.95
C SER A 94 24.10 -5.07 -7.34
N ASP A 95 23.69 -3.81 -7.40
CA ASP A 95 24.24 -2.73 -6.58
C ASP A 95 23.21 -2.17 -5.59
N ASN A 96 21.97 -2.68 -5.60
CA ASN A 96 20.88 -2.26 -4.74
C ASN A 96 20.67 -3.29 -3.62
N PHE A 97 21.34 -3.06 -2.49
CA PHE A 97 21.23 -3.85 -1.28
C PHE A 97 20.67 -3.02 -0.14
N THR A 98 19.68 -3.55 0.58
CA THR A 98 19.12 -2.97 1.81
C THR A 98 19.31 -3.94 2.96
N LEU A 99 19.98 -3.51 4.02
CA LEU A 99 20.08 -4.30 5.25
C LEU A 99 18.70 -4.30 5.94
N VAL A 100 18.07 -5.47 6.04
CA VAL A 100 16.73 -5.60 6.63
C VAL A 100 16.75 -6.20 8.04
N ASN A 101 17.83 -6.87 8.42
CA ASN A 101 18.01 -7.38 9.77
C ASN A 101 19.49 -7.60 10.13
N HIS A 102 19.81 -7.48 11.42
CA HIS A 102 21.09 -7.84 12.02
C HIS A 102 20.85 -8.60 13.32
N SER A 103 21.35 -9.84 13.42
CA SER A 103 21.03 -10.72 14.55
C SER A 103 22.18 -11.65 14.92
N PHE A 104 22.11 -12.23 16.13
CA PHE A 104 23.13 -13.17 16.64
C PHE A 104 22.51 -14.52 16.97
N SER A 105 23.31 -15.57 16.85
CA SER A 105 22.99 -16.93 17.30
C SER A 105 24.13 -17.48 18.14
N ASP A 106 23.90 -17.58 19.46
CA ASP A 106 24.82 -18.22 20.40
C ASP A 106 25.01 -19.71 20.11
N LYS A 107 23.98 -20.36 19.56
CA LYS A 107 24.02 -21.79 19.22
C LYS A 107 24.97 -22.10 18.08
N SER A 108 25.08 -21.20 17.10
CA SER A 108 25.94 -21.37 15.93
C SER A 108 27.18 -20.49 15.95
N HIS A 109 27.33 -19.64 16.98
CA HIS A 109 28.37 -18.60 17.05
C HIS A 109 28.38 -17.74 15.80
N SER A 110 27.21 -17.34 15.31
CA SER A 110 27.06 -16.59 14.07
C SER A 110 26.44 -15.22 14.32
N MET A 111 26.95 -14.22 13.59
CA MET A 111 26.38 -12.88 13.47
C MET A 111 25.87 -12.71 12.04
N PHE A 112 24.56 -12.58 11.88
CA PHE A 112 23.87 -12.54 10.59
C PHE A 112 23.60 -11.10 10.16
N TYR A 113 23.95 -10.78 8.92
CA TYR A 113 23.51 -9.59 8.21
C TYR A 113 22.59 -10.01 7.06
N SER A 114 21.30 -9.71 7.20
CA SER A 114 20.29 -10.08 6.22
C SER A 114 19.99 -8.91 5.31
N TYR A 115 20.22 -9.12 4.01
CA TYR A 115 20.00 -8.13 2.97
C TYR A 115 18.81 -8.51 2.09
N LEU A 116 18.11 -7.49 1.59
CA LEU A 116 17.30 -7.55 0.39
C LEU A 116 18.14 -7.01 -0.77
N ALA A 117 18.29 -7.79 -1.84
CA ALA A 117 18.90 -7.35 -3.09
C ALA A 117 17.82 -7.19 -4.17
N VAL A 118 17.84 -6.06 -4.89
CA VAL A 118 16.95 -5.85 -6.05
C VAL A 118 17.74 -6.05 -7.34
N VAL A 119 17.26 -6.92 -8.23
CA VAL A 119 17.87 -7.22 -9.53
C VAL A 119 16.98 -6.83 -10.71
N ASP A 120 17.61 -6.34 -11.77
CA ASP A 120 17.00 -6.11 -13.08
C ASP A 120 17.82 -6.91 -14.10
N CYS A 121 17.51 -8.19 -14.21
CA CYS A 121 18.26 -9.14 -15.01
C CYS A 121 17.31 -10.05 -15.80
N ASP A 122 17.83 -10.68 -16.86
CA ASP A 122 17.11 -11.79 -17.48
C ASP A 122 16.94 -12.91 -16.45
N LYS A 123 15.70 -13.36 -16.21
CA LYS A 123 15.40 -14.37 -15.20
C LYS A 123 16.00 -15.73 -15.52
N ASP A 124 16.30 -16.00 -16.79
CA ASP A 124 16.97 -17.22 -17.25
C ASP A 124 18.50 -17.16 -17.11
N SER A 125 19.05 -16.01 -16.67
CA SER A 125 20.49 -15.83 -16.46
C SER A 125 21.03 -16.36 -15.13
N VAL A 126 20.16 -16.96 -14.30
CA VAL A 126 20.56 -17.60 -13.03
C VAL A 126 21.50 -18.77 -13.33
N VAL A 127 22.69 -18.74 -12.73
CA VAL A 127 23.69 -19.81 -12.81
C VAL A 127 23.88 -20.38 -11.42
N LEU A 128 23.39 -21.59 -11.21
CA LEU A 128 23.49 -22.27 -9.92
C LEU A 128 24.87 -22.85 -9.70
N GLN A 129 25.33 -22.75 -8.47
CA GLN A 129 26.51 -23.48 -8.01
C GLN A 129 26.13 -24.95 -7.79
N GLU A 130 26.56 -25.84 -8.68
CA GLU A 130 26.14 -27.26 -8.71
C GLU A 130 26.34 -28.01 -7.38
N GLU A 131 27.32 -27.61 -6.55
CA GLU A 131 27.57 -28.22 -5.23
C GLU A 131 26.63 -27.69 -4.12
N GLU A 132 25.89 -26.60 -4.37
CA GLU A 132 25.06 -25.91 -3.39
C GLU A 132 23.58 -25.94 -3.73
N THR A 133 23.23 -25.68 -4.99
CA THR A 133 21.87 -25.53 -5.46
C THR A 133 21.65 -26.28 -6.77
N VAL A 134 20.47 -26.86 -6.95
CA VAL A 134 20.14 -27.77 -8.08
C VAL A 134 18.95 -27.30 -8.93
N ASP A 135 18.17 -26.35 -8.43
CA ASP A 135 17.00 -25.83 -9.12
C ASP A 135 16.71 -24.40 -8.64
N TYR A 136 15.95 -23.63 -9.42
CA TYR A 136 15.47 -22.31 -9.03
C TYR A 136 14.11 -21.99 -9.63
N LYS A 137 13.39 -21.06 -9.00
CA LYS A 137 12.16 -20.50 -9.56
C LYS A 137 11.93 -19.08 -9.06
N TRP A 138 11.25 -18.29 -9.86
CA TRP A 138 10.75 -16.98 -9.46
C TRP A 138 9.30 -17.11 -9.00
N VAL A 139 8.98 -16.59 -7.83
CA VAL A 139 7.61 -16.58 -7.26
C VAL A 139 7.18 -15.15 -7.01
N ASP A 140 5.88 -14.85 -7.14
CA ASP A 140 5.35 -13.57 -6.68
C ASP A 140 5.27 -13.51 -5.15
N ARG A 141 4.73 -12.42 -4.60
CA ARG A 141 4.57 -12.25 -3.16
C ARG A 141 3.72 -13.38 -2.54
N ASP A 142 2.64 -13.79 -3.20
CA ASP A 142 1.74 -14.82 -2.67
C ASP A 142 2.41 -16.20 -2.68
N GLY A 143 3.15 -16.53 -3.74
CA GLY A 143 3.97 -17.74 -3.80
C GLY A 143 5.15 -17.72 -2.82
N LEU A 144 5.72 -16.54 -2.54
CA LEU A 144 6.70 -16.39 -1.46
C LEU A 144 6.04 -16.66 -0.10
N ASN A 145 4.87 -16.08 0.19
CA ASN A 145 4.12 -16.33 1.42
C ASN A 145 3.73 -17.81 1.58
N GLU A 146 3.32 -18.47 0.52
CA GLU A 146 3.05 -19.91 0.52
C GLU A 146 4.31 -20.70 0.91
N TYR A 147 5.47 -20.35 0.35
CA TYR A 147 6.74 -20.98 0.71
C TYR A 147 7.11 -20.73 2.17
N ILE A 148 7.08 -19.47 2.64
CA ILE A 148 7.53 -19.10 4.00
C ILE A 148 6.76 -19.89 5.07
N ASN A 149 5.47 -20.15 4.80
CA ASN A 149 4.56 -20.88 5.67
C ASN A 149 4.56 -22.40 5.47
N SER A 150 5.36 -22.94 4.54
CA SER A 150 5.41 -24.37 4.23
C SER A 150 6.37 -25.17 5.12
N ASP A 151 6.16 -26.49 5.18
CA ASP A 151 7.09 -27.43 5.84
C ASP A 151 8.43 -27.58 5.11
N LEU A 152 8.51 -27.08 3.87
CA LEU A 152 9.71 -27.07 3.03
C LEU A 152 10.55 -25.81 3.22
N ALA A 153 10.11 -24.88 4.08
CA ALA A 153 10.81 -23.66 4.38
C ALA A 153 11.82 -23.83 5.52
N ILE A 154 12.99 -23.21 5.37
CA ILE A 154 13.99 -23.16 6.43
C ILE A 154 13.58 -22.04 7.41
N GLN A 155 12.81 -22.40 8.44
CA GLN A 155 12.21 -21.45 9.38
C GLN A 155 13.23 -20.53 10.07
N SER A 156 14.44 -21.01 10.36
CA SER A 156 15.50 -20.18 10.92
C SER A 156 15.99 -19.08 9.96
N HIS A 157 15.90 -19.28 8.65
CA HIS A 157 16.23 -18.28 7.63
C HIS A 157 15.10 -17.27 7.53
N ASN A 158 13.87 -17.77 7.39
CA ASN A 158 12.68 -16.92 7.31
C ASN A 158 12.53 -15.99 8.52
N ASN A 159 12.83 -16.48 9.72
CA ASN A 159 12.80 -15.67 10.94
C ASN A 159 13.76 -14.47 10.91
N ARG A 160 14.86 -14.54 10.15
CA ARG A 160 15.77 -13.41 9.98
C ARG A 160 15.19 -12.32 9.09
N TYR A 161 14.22 -12.66 8.24
CA TYR A 161 13.49 -11.72 7.38
C TYR A 161 12.11 -11.34 7.93
N LYS A 162 11.74 -11.80 9.13
CA LYS A 162 10.39 -11.61 9.68
C LYS A 162 9.91 -10.16 9.63
N LYS A 163 10.75 -9.19 10.03
CA LYS A 163 10.42 -7.76 9.97
C LYS A 163 10.10 -7.31 8.54
N TYR A 164 10.89 -7.76 7.57
CA TYR A 164 10.66 -7.45 6.16
C TYR A 164 9.38 -8.12 5.64
N PHE A 165 9.10 -9.37 6.02
CA PHE A 165 7.86 -10.05 5.63
C PHE A 165 6.62 -9.41 6.25
N ASP A 166 6.70 -8.93 7.51
CA ASP A 166 5.61 -8.17 8.14
C ASP A 166 5.31 -6.90 7.31
N VAL A 167 6.34 -6.20 6.83
CA VAL A 167 6.20 -5.02 5.95
C VAL A 167 5.63 -5.41 4.58
N LEU A 168 6.13 -6.51 3.99
CA LEU A 168 5.68 -7.01 2.68
C LEU A 168 4.20 -7.41 2.68
N ASN A 169 3.70 -7.89 3.83
CA ASN A 169 2.32 -8.32 4.03
C ASN A 169 1.40 -7.23 4.60
N THR A 170 1.86 -5.97 4.57
CA THR A 170 1.10 -4.80 4.98
C THR A 170 0.73 -3.94 3.77
N LEU A 171 -0.56 -3.56 3.67
CA LEU A 171 -1.05 -2.57 2.72
C LEU A 171 -0.98 -1.18 3.34
N TYR A 172 -0.22 -0.27 2.73
CA TYR A 172 -0.12 1.12 3.17
C TYR A 172 -1.04 2.02 2.32
N VAL A 173 -1.94 2.76 2.98
CA VAL A 173 -2.92 3.63 2.30
C VAL A 173 -2.86 5.04 2.87
N SER A 174 -2.64 6.03 2.02
CA SER A 174 -2.63 7.43 2.45
C SER A 174 -3.84 8.19 1.90
N ASP A 175 -4.45 9.06 2.70
CA ASP A 175 -5.14 10.20 2.14
C ASP A 175 -4.16 11.11 1.37
N LEU A 176 -4.69 11.94 0.47
CA LEU A 176 -3.90 12.89 -0.29
C LEU A 176 -3.88 14.29 0.34
N ASP A 177 -5.04 14.92 0.47
CA ASP A 177 -5.14 16.36 0.72
C ASP A 177 -4.86 16.65 2.20
N GLY A 178 -3.77 17.37 2.50
CA GLY A 178 -3.41 17.63 3.90
C GLY A 178 -2.70 16.45 4.57
N THR A 179 -2.50 15.34 3.87
CA THR A 179 -1.79 14.15 4.38
C THR A 179 -0.50 13.89 3.59
N LEU A 180 -0.60 13.35 2.37
CA LEU A 180 0.56 13.13 1.49
C LEU A 180 0.96 14.41 0.73
N MET A 181 -0.02 15.24 0.39
CA MET A 181 0.18 16.48 -0.32
C MET A 181 0.44 17.64 0.64
N LYS A 182 1.34 18.52 0.21
CA LYS A 182 1.56 19.82 0.84
C LYS A 182 0.35 20.72 0.67
N ASN A 183 0.33 21.80 1.45
CA ASN A 183 -0.74 22.78 1.46
C ASN A 183 -0.90 23.50 0.11
N ASP A 184 0.20 23.62 -0.66
CA ASP A 184 0.20 24.13 -2.04
C ASP A 184 -0.30 23.12 -3.09
N LYS A 185 -0.76 21.96 -2.65
CA LYS A 185 -1.21 20.83 -3.47
C LYS A 185 -0.11 20.17 -4.31
N SER A 186 1.15 20.33 -3.93
CA SER A 186 2.27 19.57 -4.48
C SER A 186 2.59 18.33 -3.64
N ILE A 187 3.41 17.44 -4.19
CA ILE A 187 4.12 16.38 -3.47
C ILE A 187 5.61 16.66 -3.64
N SER A 188 6.40 16.55 -2.58
CA SER A 188 7.83 16.80 -2.67
C SER A 188 8.56 15.75 -3.50
N GLU A 189 9.65 16.15 -4.14
CA GLU A 189 10.54 15.23 -4.85
C GLU A 189 11.12 14.14 -3.92
N GLU A 190 11.38 14.48 -2.65
CA GLU A 190 11.89 13.52 -1.67
C GLU A 190 10.83 12.48 -1.30
N SER A 191 9.56 12.88 -1.16
CA SER A 191 8.44 11.94 -0.95
C SER A 191 8.29 11.00 -2.15
N VAL A 192 8.32 11.52 -3.37
CA VAL A 192 8.26 10.71 -4.60
C VAL A 192 9.41 9.70 -4.65
N LYS A 193 10.64 10.17 -4.43
CA LYS A 193 11.85 9.33 -4.45
C LYS A 193 11.79 8.24 -3.38
N THR A 194 11.45 8.61 -2.14
CA THR A 194 11.40 7.68 -1.00
C THR A 194 10.34 6.61 -1.23
N ILE A 195 9.12 7.00 -1.61
CA ILE A 195 8.04 6.04 -1.84
C ILE A 195 8.38 5.11 -3.02
N ASN A 196 8.93 5.63 -4.12
CA ASN A 196 9.35 4.77 -5.25
C ASN A 196 10.47 3.79 -4.88
N ASP A 197 11.45 4.19 -4.07
CA ASP A 197 12.48 3.28 -3.56
C ASP A 197 11.88 2.15 -2.71
N LEU A 198 10.88 2.47 -1.90
CA LEU A 198 10.17 1.48 -1.07
C LEU A 198 9.27 0.54 -1.90
N LEU A 199 8.58 1.08 -2.91
CA LEU A 199 7.82 0.28 -3.89
C LEU A 199 8.73 -0.70 -4.62
N LEU A 200 9.92 -0.26 -5.02
CA LEU A 200 10.94 -1.11 -5.63
C LEU A 200 11.39 -2.25 -4.69
N LYS A 201 11.46 -1.97 -3.38
CA LYS A 201 11.75 -2.94 -2.31
C LYS A 201 10.58 -3.84 -1.94
N GLY A 202 9.42 -3.70 -2.57
CA GLY A 202 8.26 -4.58 -2.43
C GLY A 202 7.18 -4.09 -1.47
N ILE A 203 7.34 -2.91 -0.85
CA ILE A 203 6.25 -2.29 -0.10
C ILE A 203 5.10 -2.00 -1.04
N THR A 204 3.87 -2.25 -0.60
CA THR A 204 2.68 -1.87 -1.36
C THR A 204 2.04 -0.64 -0.76
N PHE A 205 2.06 0.45 -1.52
CA PHE A 205 1.47 1.73 -1.17
C PHE A 205 0.39 2.12 -2.19
N THR A 206 -0.68 2.75 -1.72
CA THR A 206 -1.71 3.37 -2.56
C THR A 206 -2.37 4.55 -1.85
N VAL A 207 -3.31 5.21 -2.52
CA VAL A 207 -4.01 6.40 -2.03
C VAL A 207 -5.51 6.17 -1.92
N ALA A 208 -6.15 6.81 -0.94
CA ALA A 208 -7.59 6.86 -0.77
C ALA A 208 -8.08 8.30 -0.66
N THR A 209 -8.78 8.81 -1.69
CA THR A 209 -9.10 10.23 -1.83
C THR A 209 -10.54 10.48 -2.27
N ALA A 210 -11.08 11.66 -1.93
CA ALA A 210 -12.34 12.18 -2.48
C ALA A 210 -12.24 12.58 -3.97
N ARG A 211 -11.01 12.75 -4.49
CA ARG A 211 -10.78 13.24 -5.87
C ARG A 211 -11.28 12.26 -6.94
N SER A 212 -11.60 12.81 -8.10
CA SER A 212 -11.86 12.03 -9.32
C SER A 212 -10.55 11.56 -9.97
N LEU A 213 -10.65 10.58 -10.87
CA LEU A 213 -9.50 10.09 -11.65
C LEU A 213 -8.79 11.22 -12.42
N GLY A 214 -9.55 12.10 -13.07
CA GLY A 214 -8.98 13.25 -13.80
C GLY A 214 -8.20 14.21 -12.90
N SER A 215 -8.61 14.38 -11.64
CA SER A 215 -7.90 15.24 -10.70
C SER A 215 -6.69 14.57 -10.06
N VAL A 216 -6.72 13.25 -9.84
CA VAL A 216 -5.64 12.54 -9.15
C VAL A 216 -4.49 12.16 -10.08
N LYS A 217 -4.77 12.01 -11.38
CA LYS A 217 -3.81 11.55 -12.39
C LYS A 217 -2.43 12.21 -12.30
N HIS A 218 -2.36 13.53 -12.34
CA HIS A 218 -1.07 14.26 -12.34
C HIS A 218 -0.36 14.24 -10.98
N ILE A 219 -1.09 13.95 -9.90
CA ILE A 219 -0.55 13.89 -8.55
C ILE A 219 0.15 12.55 -8.33
N VAL A 220 -0.43 11.47 -8.86
CA VAL A 220 0.03 10.09 -8.61
C VAL A 220 0.92 9.53 -9.72
N GLU A 221 0.91 10.13 -10.92
CA GLU A 221 1.76 9.76 -12.06
C GLU A 221 3.27 9.63 -11.72
N PRO A 222 3.85 10.41 -10.79
CA PRO A 222 5.25 10.23 -10.39
C PRO A 222 5.54 8.94 -9.59
N PHE A 223 4.52 8.24 -9.07
CA PHE A 223 4.70 7.02 -8.28
C PHE A 223 4.47 5.75 -9.11
N ASP A 224 5.30 4.73 -8.92
CA ASP A 224 5.13 3.42 -9.55
C ASP A 224 4.16 2.52 -8.75
N LEU A 225 2.97 3.04 -8.45
CA LEU A 225 1.96 2.33 -7.66
C LEU A 225 1.53 1.04 -8.37
N LYS A 226 1.51 -0.07 -7.63
CA LYS A 226 1.03 -1.37 -8.13
C LYS A 226 -0.39 -1.69 -7.66
N ALA A 227 -0.78 -1.15 -6.51
CA ALA A 227 -2.13 -1.32 -5.98
C ALA A 227 -3.10 -0.31 -6.62
N PRO A 228 -4.35 -0.70 -6.90
CA PRO A 228 -5.41 0.22 -7.29
C PRO A 228 -5.55 1.42 -6.34
N MET A 229 -5.79 2.59 -6.91
CA MET A 229 -6.13 3.80 -6.15
C MET A 229 -7.60 3.76 -5.77
N ILE A 230 -7.91 4.22 -4.56
CA ILE A 230 -9.29 4.41 -4.10
C ILE A 230 -9.64 5.87 -4.34
N ILE A 231 -10.62 6.11 -5.23
CA ILE A 231 -11.02 7.45 -5.64
C ILE A 231 -12.48 7.71 -5.25
N ARG A 232 -12.88 8.99 -5.27
CA ARG A 232 -14.23 9.43 -4.93
C ARG A 232 -14.74 8.83 -3.62
N ASN A 233 -13.95 8.98 -2.55
CA ASN A 233 -14.27 8.52 -1.20
C ASN A 233 -14.58 7.03 -1.05
N GLY A 234 -14.18 6.19 -2.02
CA GLY A 234 -14.43 4.74 -1.96
C GLY A 234 -15.47 4.23 -2.94
N THR A 235 -16.12 5.09 -3.75
CA THR A 235 -17.06 4.61 -4.79
C THR A 235 -16.37 4.00 -6.00
N ALA A 236 -15.06 4.18 -6.19
CA ALA A 236 -14.38 3.59 -7.33
C ALA A 236 -12.91 3.26 -7.06
N TYR A 237 -12.43 2.27 -7.80
CA TYR A 237 -11.02 1.94 -7.91
C TYR A 237 -10.49 2.35 -9.28
N ALA A 238 -9.27 2.86 -9.32
CA ALA A 238 -8.58 3.18 -10.56
C ALA A 238 -7.22 2.48 -10.65
N ASP A 239 -6.88 2.00 -11.83
CA ASP A 239 -5.54 1.50 -12.14
C ASP A 239 -4.59 2.71 -12.28
N PRO A 240 -3.56 2.82 -11.42
CA PRO A 240 -2.59 3.92 -11.51
C PRO A 240 -1.73 3.86 -12.78
N LYS A 241 -1.58 2.69 -13.42
CA LYS A 241 -0.76 2.53 -14.62
C LYS A 241 -1.48 3.00 -15.88
N ASN A 242 -2.70 2.52 -16.09
CA ASN A 242 -3.48 2.86 -17.29
C ASN A 242 -4.33 4.12 -17.10
N MET A 243 -4.45 4.61 -15.86
CA MET A 243 -5.34 5.71 -15.49
C MET A 243 -6.77 5.43 -15.97
N GLU A 244 -7.29 4.27 -15.55
CA GLU A 244 -8.63 3.79 -15.90
C GLU A 244 -9.38 3.38 -14.64
N VAL A 245 -10.69 3.66 -14.60
CA VAL A 245 -11.56 3.18 -13.53
C VAL A 245 -11.83 1.69 -13.77
N THR A 246 -11.32 0.84 -12.87
CA THR A 246 -11.41 -0.61 -13.00
C THR A 246 -12.65 -1.18 -12.32
N GLU A 247 -13.14 -0.51 -11.28
CA GLU A 247 -14.29 -0.97 -10.51
C GLU A 247 -15.06 0.23 -9.95
N LYS A 248 -16.39 0.12 -9.92
CA LYS A 248 -17.31 1.19 -9.52
C LYS A 248 -18.39 0.61 -8.62
N ALA A 249 -18.69 1.30 -7.55
CA ALA A 249 -19.90 1.11 -6.78
C ALA A 249 -21.08 1.71 -7.55
N LEU A 250 -22.12 0.92 -7.74
CA LEU A 250 -23.35 1.30 -8.41
C LEU A 250 -24.54 0.94 -7.52
N PHE A 251 -25.57 1.77 -7.56
CA PHE A 251 -26.83 1.41 -6.92
C PHE A 251 -27.50 0.25 -7.64
N THR A 252 -28.13 -0.64 -6.88
CA THR A 252 -29.04 -1.62 -7.45
C THR A 252 -30.34 -0.93 -7.91
N LYS A 253 -31.04 -1.53 -8.88
CA LYS A 253 -32.37 -1.02 -9.31
C LYS A 253 -33.35 -0.88 -8.13
N ARG A 254 -33.23 -1.75 -7.14
CA ARG A 254 -34.05 -1.75 -5.93
C ARG A 254 -33.73 -0.54 -5.05
N GLU A 255 -32.46 -0.24 -4.82
CA GLU A 255 -32.01 0.97 -4.11
C GLU A 255 -32.48 2.24 -4.82
N LEU A 256 -32.25 2.34 -6.14
CA LEU A 256 -32.69 3.51 -6.91
C LEU A 256 -34.20 3.72 -6.85
N THR A 257 -34.99 2.64 -6.87
CA THR A 257 -36.46 2.75 -6.76
C THR A 257 -36.85 3.33 -5.40
N LYS A 258 -36.26 2.85 -4.30
CA LYS A 258 -36.54 3.37 -2.95
C LYS A 258 -36.10 4.83 -2.79
N LEU A 259 -34.89 5.15 -3.26
CA LEU A 259 -34.38 6.52 -3.22
C LEU A 259 -35.26 7.46 -4.03
N LYS A 260 -35.67 7.03 -5.23
CA LYS A 260 -36.62 7.77 -6.04
C LYS A 260 -37.93 8.04 -5.31
N ASP A 261 -38.50 7.05 -4.63
CA ASP A 261 -39.74 7.24 -3.85
C ASP A 261 -39.53 8.29 -2.75
N ILE A 262 -38.45 8.18 -1.97
CA ILE A 262 -38.11 9.16 -0.91
C ILE A 262 -37.91 10.57 -1.47
N LEU A 263 -37.21 10.69 -2.60
CA LEU A 263 -36.85 11.97 -3.20
C LEU A 263 -38.03 12.60 -3.95
N SER A 264 -38.98 11.81 -4.44
CA SER A 264 -40.17 12.31 -5.14
C SER A 264 -41.11 13.14 -4.25
N ASP A 265 -41.04 12.94 -2.93
CA ASP A 265 -41.82 13.68 -1.93
C ASP A 265 -41.17 15.02 -1.53
N LEU A 266 -40.03 15.37 -2.13
CA LEU A 266 -39.27 16.58 -1.78
C LEU A 266 -39.70 17.79 -2.64
N PRO A 267 -39.61 19.02 -2.09
CA PRO A 267 -40.02 20.23 -2.80
C PRO A 267 -39.09 20.65 -3.95
N TYR A 268 -37.85 20.11 -3.99
CA TYR A 268 -36.81 20.46 -4.95
C TYR A 268 -36.04 19.23 -5.42
N ASN A 269 -35.55 19.28 -6.65
CA ASN A 269 -34.72 18.24 -7.24
C ASN A 269 -33.23 18.48 -7.00
N GLY A 270 -32.51 17.40 -6.74
CA GLY A 270 -31.05 17.36 -6.87
C GLY A 270 -30.62 16.95 -8.29
N PHE A 271 -29.38 16.49 -8.41
CA PHE A 271 -28.85 15.87 -9.61
C PHE A 271 -28.27 14.49 -9.32
N THR A 272 -28.10 13.69 -10.36
CA THR A 272 -27.40 12.42 -10.27
C THR A 272 -26.08 12.48 -11.02
N SER A 273 -25.05 11.85 -10.48
CA SER A 273 -23.78 11.65 -11.19
C SER A 273 -23.76 10.25 -11.77
N ILE A 274 -23.77 10.17 -13.10
CA ILE A 274 -23.90 8.92 -13.87
C ILE A 274 -22.57 8.63 -14.54
N TRP A 275 -22.07 7.41 -14.39
CA TRP A 275 -20.81 6.99 -15.01
C TRP A 275 -20.90 6.96 -16.53
N ASN A 276 -19.90 7.54 -17.18
CA ASN A 276 -19.66 7.45 -18.62
C ASN A 276 -18.17 7.14 -18.87
N GLY A 277 -17.84 5.85 -19.01
CA GLY A 277 -16.44 5.41 -19.07
C GLY A 277 -15.69 5.75 -17.77
N ASN A 278 -14.61 6.53 -17.86
CA ASN A 278 -13.80 6.95 -16.71
C ASN A 278 -14.31 8.22 -16.01
N GLU A 279 -15.31 8.88 -16.60
CA GLU A 279 -15.85 10.15 -16.12
C GLU A 279 -17.29 9.99 -15.62
N MET A 280 -17.84 11.06 -15.04
CA MET A 280 -19.24 11.12 -14.66
C MET A 280 -19.89 12.34 -15.29
N THR A 281 -21.09 12.15 -15.82
CA THR A 281 -21.98 13.25 -16.22
C THR A 281 -22.93 13.56 -15.07
N LYS A 282 -23.11 14.84 -14.76
CA LYS A 282 -24.11 15.34 -13.81
C LYS A 282 -25.40 15.61 -14.56
N VAL A 283 -26.44 14.86 -14.24
CA VAL A 283 -27.73 14.93 -14.90
C VAL A 283 -28.73 15.63 -13.99
N PHE A 284 -29.32 16.71 -14.49
CA PHE A 284 -30.30 17.53 -13.81
C PHE A 284 -31.67 17.35 -14.47
N ALA A 285 -32.75 17.34 -13.68
CA ALA A 285 -34.09 17.31 -14.22
C ALA A 285 -34.63 18.74 -14.33
N GLU A 286 -35.24 19.09 -15.47
CA GLU A 286 -35.94 20.36 -15.60
C GLU A 286 -37.01 20.52 -14.51
N GLY A 287 -37.10 21.68 -13.87
CA GLY A 287 -38.12 21.94 -12.86
C GLY A 287 -37.65 22.84 -11.72
N LYS A 288 -38.14 22.55 -10.51
CA LYS A 288 -37.78 23.30 -9.30
C LYS A 288 -36.51 22.74 -8.69
N HIS A 289 -35.48 23.56 -8.65
CA HIS A 289 -34.26 23.31 -7.91
C HIS A 289 -34.26 24.09 -6.59
N SER A 290 -33.38 23.68 -5.68
CA SER A 290 -32.97 24.51 -4.54
C SER A 290 -32.15 25.70 -5.00
N SER A 291 -32.04 26.71 -4.14
CA SER A 291 -31.22 27.88 -4.41
C SER A 291 -29.74 27.50 -4.64
N GLY A 292 -29.23 26.53 -3.88
CA GLY A 292 -27.87 26.03 -4.03
C GLY A 292 -27.63 25.27 -5.33
N ILE A 293 -28.60 24.50 -5.83
CA ILE A 293 -28.48 23.84 -7.14
C ILE A 293 -28.51 24.85 -8.28
N ASP A 294 -29.40 25.84 -8.24
CA ASP A 294 -29.43 26.89 -9.27
C ASP A 294 -28.13 27.67 -9.32
N LYS A 295 -27.55 28.02 -8.16
CA LYS A 295 -26.23 28.64 -8.06
C LYS A 295 -25.14 27.73 -8.64
N TYR A 296 -25.14 26.44 -8.30
CA TYR A 296 -24.19 25.46 -8.82
C TYR A 296 -24.21 25.38 -10.36
N ILE A 297 -25.41 25.34 -10.94
CA ILE A 297 -25.60 25.34 -12.40
C ILE A 297 -25.08 26.65 -13.01
N ASP A 298 -25.42 27.78 -12.41
CA ASP A 298 -25.04 29.11 -12.90
C ASP A 298 -23.52 29.32 -12.92
N GLU A 299 -22.82 28.88 -11.87
CA GLU A 299 -21.36 28.95 -11.76
C GLU A 299 -20.64 28.02 -12.76
N ARG A 300 -21.32 26.96 -13.22
CA ARG A 300 -20.79 25.96 -14.16
C ARG A 300 -21.41 26.03 -15.54
N LYS A 301 -21.95 27.19 -15.93
CA LYS A 301 -22.49 27.41 -17.28
C LYS A 301 -21.46 27.04 -18.36
N GLY A 302 -21.84 26.11 -19.23
CA GLY A 302 -20.99 25.62 -20.32
C GLY A 302 -20.04 24.48 -19.94
N ALA A 303 -20.13 23.95 -18.72
CA ALA A 303 -19.44 22.73 -18.36
C ALA A 303 -19.93 21.55 -19.22
N LYS A 304 -18.99 20.74 -19.72
CA LYS A 304 -19.28 19.65 -20.66
C LYS A 304 -19.84 18.40 -19.98
N ASP A 305 -19.71 18.34 -18.66
CA ASP A 305 -20.14 17.23 -17.81
C ASP A 305 -21.52 17.49 -17.17
N ILE A 306 -22.30 18.44 -17.70
CA ILE A 306 -23.66 18.74 -17.25
C ILE A 306 -24.65 18.45 -18.37
N GLU A 307 -25.70 17.70 -18.05
CA GLU A 307 -26.81 17.36 -18.94
C GLU A 307 -28.16 17.65 -18.26
N PHE A 308 -29.17 18.02 -19.05
CA PHE A 308 -30.54 18.26 -18.58
C PHE A 308 -31.51 17.27 -19.23
N VAL A 309 -32.39 16.70 -18.41
CA VAL A 309 -33.47 15.80 -18.83
C VAL A 309 -34.83 16.40 -18.51
N SER A 310 -35.82 16.16 -19.37
CA SER A 310 -37.18 16.68 -19.18
C SER A 310 -38.03 15.85 -18.21
N ASP A 311 -37.69 14.57 -18.02
CA ASP A 311 -38.36 13.68 -17.06
C ASP A 311 -37.42 13.39 -15.88
N ILE A 312 -37.87 13.68 -14.66
CA ILE A 312 -37.15 13.40 -13.42
C ILE A 312 -36.82 11.91 -13.25
N ASN A 313 -37.61 11.02 -13.85
CA ASN A 313 -37.34 9.58 -13.82
C ASN A 313 -36.01 9.23 -14.51
N GLU A 314 -35.58 10.05 -15.47
CA GLU A 314 -34.34 9.83 -16.23
C GLU A 314 -33.08 10.08 -15.39
N LEU A 315 -33.19 10.81 -14.26
CA LEU A 315 -32.09 10.96 -13.30
C LEU A 315 -31.57 9.61 -12.77
N PHE A 316 -32.44 8.61 -12.70
CA PHE A 316 -32.14 7.31 -12.12
C PHE A 316 -31.80 6.24 -13.18
N ASN A 317 -31.62 6.65 -14.45
CA ASN A 317 -31.31 5.72 -15.54
C ASN A 317 -29.80 5.55 -15.72
N GLY A 318 -29.35 4.31 -15.94
CA GLY A 318 -27.94 4.00 -16.18
C GLY A 318 -27.15 3.75 -14.91
N ASP A 319 -25.83 3.95 -14.99
CA ASP A 319 -24.88 3.63 -13.93
C ASP A 319 -24.74 4.81 -12.95
N VAL A 320 -25.78 5.02 -12.13
CA VAL A 320 -25.80 6.08 -11.11
C VAL A 320 -24.76 5.76 -10.03
N GLY A 321 -23.79 6.66 -9.85
CA GLY A 321 -22.79 6.59 -8.79
C GLY A 321 -23.11 7.46 -7.58
N TYR A 322 -23.79 8.60 -7.79
CA TYR A 322 -24.18 9.52 -6.73
C TYR A 322 -25.54 10.16 -7.00
N ILE A 323 -26.23 10.50 -5.92
CA ILE A 323 -27.31 11.48 -5.91
C ILE A 323 -26.87 12.64 -5.03
N THR A 324 -26.92 13.86 -5.54
CA THR A 324 -26.40 15.05 -4.86
C THR A 324 -27.49 16.12 -4.74
N MET A 325 -27.62 16.69 -3.56
CA MET A 325 -28.46 17.84 -3.26
C MET A 325 -27.62 18.93 -2.60
N ILE A 326 -27.92 20.20 -2.90
CA ILE A 326 -27.14 21.34 -2.41
C ILE A 326 -28.10 22.45 -2.00
N ASP A 327 -28.03 22.88 -0.74
CA ASP A 327 -28.70 24.07 -0.20
C ASP A 327 -28.16 24.39 1.20
N ASP A 328 -28.78 25.32 1.93
CA ASP A 328 -28.47 25.54 3.34
C ASP A 328 -28.75 24.31 4.24
N LEU A 329 -28.20 24.36 5.47
CA LEU A 329 -28.35 23.28 6.44
C LEU A 329 -29.81 23.03 6.82
N GLU A 330 -30.64 24.07 6.89
CA GLU A 330 -32.05 23.95 7.28
C GLU A 330 -32.85 23.15 6.25
N CYS A 331 -32.49 23.28 4.97
CA CYS A 331 -33.06 22.53 3.86
C CYS A 331 -32.51 21.10 3.76
N MET A 332 -31.20 20.92 3.97
CA MET A 332 -30.55 19.61 3.77
C MET A 332 -30.70 18.66 4.97
N GLN A 333 -30.72 19.16 6.21
CA GLN A 333 -30.81 18.35 7.41
C GLN A 333 -32.05 17.42 7.44
N PRO A 334 -33.27 17.87 7.13
CA PRO A 334 -34.45 17.00 7.12
C PRO A 334 -34.39 15.90 6.06
N ILE A 335 -33.71 16.16 4.93
CA ILE A 335 -33.53 15.17 3.86
C ILE A 335 -32.50 14.13 4.30
N TYR A 336 -31.37 14.59 4.84
CA TYR A 336 -30.34 13.73 5.42
C TYR A 336 -30.92 12.81 6.50
N ASP A 337 -31.74 13.34 7.41
CA ASP A 337 -32.38 12.54 8.47
C ASP A 337 -33.30 11.43 7.93
N LYS A 338 -33.89 11.59 6.74
CA LYS A 338 -34.69 10.54 6.08
C LYS A 338 -33.85 9.44 5.43
N VAL A 339 -32.66 9.78 4.93
CA VAL A 339 -31.83 8.84 4.14
C VAL A 339 -30.70 8.21 4.94
N LYS A 340 -30.26 8.81 6.05
CA LYS A 340 -29.09 8.36 6.83
C LYS A 340 -29.27 7.02 7.55
N GLU A 341 -30.50 6.59 7.82
CA GLU A 341 -30.79 5.38 8.61
C GLU A 341 -30.83 4.09 7.77
N SER A 342 -30.40 4.13 6.51
CA SER A 342 -30.42 2.97 5.62
C SER A 342 -29.11 2.19 5.68
N ASP A 343 -29.20 0.86 5.69
CA ASP A 343 -28.04 -0.02 5.50
C ASP A 343 -27.70 -0.25 4.00
N GLU A 344 -28.50 0.29 3.08
CA GLU A 344 -28.39 0.01 1.63
C GLU A 344 -27.56 1.05 0.87
N TRP A 345 -27.43 2.25 1.44
CA TRP A 345 -26.67 3.36 0.87
C TRP A 345 -26.01 4.15 1.99
N GLU A 346 -24.98 4.90 1.64
CA GLU A 346 -24.36 5.87 2.54
C GLU A 346 -24.88 7.26 2.18
N ALA A 347 -25.11 8.08 3.19
CA ALA A 347 -25.45 9.49 3.02
C ALA A 347 -24.46 10.34 3.81
N VAL A 348 -23.89 11.36 3.17
CA VAL A 348 -22.93 12.28 3.77
C VAL A 348 -23.45 13.70 3.61
N LEU A 349 -23.54 14.43 4.73
CA LEU A 349 -23.90 15.85 4.76
C LEU A 349 -22.68 16.67 5.18
N GLN A 350 -22.16 17.50 4.28
CA GLN A 350 -20.94 18.26 4.51
C GLN A 350 -21.11 19.73 4.11
N LYS A 351 -20.55 20.66 4.90
CA LYS A 351 -20.47 22.07 4.51
C LYS A 351 -19.45 22.24 3.39
N ASP A 352 -19.79 23.00 2.35
CA ASP A 352 -18.84 23.33 1.29
C ASP A 352 -17.63 24.10 1.84
N SER A 353 -16.45 23.85 1.27
CA SER A 353 -15.21 24.51 1.68
C SER A 353 -15.15 25.98 1.23
N TYR A 354 -15.94 26.35 0.21
CA TYR A 354 -15.89 27.67 -0.44
C TYR A 354 -17.18 28.48 -0.29
N GLY A 355 -18.20 27.94 0.40
CA GLY A 355 -19.51 28.56 0.52
C GLY A 355 -20.20 28.28 1.86
N ASP A 356 -21.39 28.85 2.03
CA ASP A 356 -22.25 28.58 3.20
C ASP A 356 -23.25 27.44 2.96
N GLU A 357 -23.19 26.82 1.79
CA GLU A 357 -24.04 25.72 1.36
C GLU A 357 -23.55 24.39 1.94
N TYR A 358 -24.48 23.46 2.07
CA TYR A 358 -24.26 22.08 2.47
C TYR A 358 -24.56 21.15 1.31
N TRP A 359 -23.68 20.17 1.14
CA TRP A 359 -23.78 19.12 0.15
C TRP A 359 -24.27 17.86 0.83
N LEU A 360 -25.43 17.38 0.40
CA LEU A 360 -25.91 16.05 0.72
C LEU A 360 -25.58 15.12 -0.44
N GLU A 361 -24.66 14.20 -0.23
CA GLU A 361 -24.29 13.17 -1.19
C GLU A 361 -24.78 11.80 -0.71
N ILE A 362 -25.50 11.10 -1.58
CA ILE A 362 -25.93 9.72 -1.37
C ILE A 362 -25.17 8.84 -2.36
N CYS A 363 -24.50 7.81 -1.87
CA CYS A 363 -23.76 6.84 -2.68
C CYS A 363 -24.10 5.39 -2.26
N PRO A 364 -23.77 4.37 -3.08
CA PRO A 364 -24.08 2.99 -2.76
C PRO A 364 -23.43 2.55 -1.43
N GLY A 365 -24.05 1.64 -0.68
CA GLY A 365 -23.66 1.32 0.70
C GLY A 365 -22.23 0.82 0.90
N ASN A 366 -21.56 0.37 -0.16
CA ASN A 366 -20.20 -0.18 -0.12
C ASN A 366 -19.10 0.84 -0.45
N SER A 367 -19.36 2.14 -0.29
CA SER A 367 -18.58 3.18 -0.96
C SER A 367 -17.80 4.15 -0.06
N THR A 368 -17.41 3.72 1.14
CA THR A 368 -16.53 4.52 2.01
C THR A 368 -15.06 4.15 1.80
N LYS A 369 -14.13 5.06 2.12
CA LYS A 369 -12.69 4.78 2.10
C LYS A 369 -12.38 3.50 2.91
N ALA A 370 -12.95 3.39 4.10
CA ALA A 370 -12.78 2.23 4.98
C ALA A 370 -13.21 0.91 4.31
N LYS A 371 -14.45 0.84 3.80
CA LYS A 371 -14.97 -0.36 3.12
C LYS A 371 -14.13 -0.70 1.87
N ALA A 372 -13.71 0.32 1.12
CA ALA A 372 -12.89 0.15 -0.06
C ALA A 372 -11.47 -0.38 0.29
N ILE A 373 -10.89 0.07 1.40
CA ILE A 373 -9.59 -0.41 1.90
C ILE A 373 -9.67 -1.88 2.31
N LEU A 374 -10.68 -2.28 3.10
CA LEU A 374 -10.85 -3.69 3.51
C LEU A 374 -11.03 -4.62 2.31
N LYS A 375 -11.85 -4.20 1.33
CA LYS A 375 -12.02 -4.96 0.11
C LYS A 375 -10.73 -5.07 -0.71
N LEU A 376 -9.91 -4.01 -0.71
CA LEU A 376 -8.61 -4.02 -1.39
C LEU A 376 -7.61 -4.94 -0.68
N GLN A 377 -7.57 -4.87 0.66
CA GLN A 377 -6.78 -5.75 1.52
C GLN A 377 -7.10 -7.23 1.23
N GLU A 378 -8.38 -7.60 1.23
CA GLU A 378 -8.84 -8.96 0.96
C GLU A 378 -8.49 -9.39 -0.48
N LYS A 379 -8.84 -8.56 -1.48
CA LYS A 379 -8.59 -8.86 -2.91
C LYS A 379 -7.12 -9.06 -3.23
N MET A 380 -6.24 -8.38 -2.50
CA MET A 380 -4.79 -8.46 -2.65
C MET A 380 -4.12 -9.22 -1.51
N ASN A 381 -4.84 -10.09 -0.78
CA ASN A 381 -4.27 -11.00 0.23
C ASN A 381 -3.29 -10.35 1.23
N PHE A 382 -3.58 -9.13 1.70
CA PHE A 382 -2.76 -8.48 2.73
C PHE A 382 -3.22 -8.88 4.13
N GLU A 383 -2.28 -9.14 5.03
CA GLU A 383 -2.58 -9.49 6.41
C GLU A 383 -2.93 -8.26 7.25
N LYS A 384 -2.28 -7.12 6.95
CA LYS A 384 -2.43 -5.88 7.71
C LYS A 384 -2.69 -4.69 6.82
N VAL A 385 -3.30 -3.67 7.41
CA VAL A 385 -3.52 -2.35 6.81
C VAL A 385 -2.93 -1.27 7.71
N VAL A 386 -2.17 -0.37 7.09
CA VAL A 386 -1.68 0.86 7.73
C VAL A 386 -2.24 2.05 6.97
N VAL A 387 -2.84 3.01 7.69
CA VAL A 387 -3.44 4.20 7.09
C VAL A 387 -2.82 5.51 7.57
N PHE A 388 -2.88 6.53 6.71
CA PHE A 388 -2.47 7.91 7.01
C PHE A 388 -3.59 8.89 6.67
N GLY A 389 -3.84 9.87 7.53
CA GLY A 389 -4.92 10.86 7.31
C GLY A 389 -4.77 12.11 8.17
N ASP A 390 -5.63 13.11 7.91
CA ASP A 390 -5.60 14.42 8.57
C ASP A 390 -6.96 14.94 9.04
N SER A 391 -8.06 14.39 8.51
CA SER A 391 -9.39 15.00 8.59
C SER A 391 -10.51 14.04 9.02
N VAL A 392 -11.72 14.57 9.26
CA VAL A 392 -12.86 13.82 9.82
C VAL A 392 -13.26 12.62 8.96
N ASN A 393 -13.21 12.75 7.63
CA ASN A 393 -13.56 11.69 6.69
C ASN A 393 -12.55 10.52 6.69
N ASP A 394 -11.41 10.68 7.36
CA ASP A 394 -10.42 9.62 7.54
C ASP A 394 -10.66 8.79 8.82
N ILE A 395 -11.46 9.28 9.77
CA ILE A 395 -11.77 8.55 11.02
C ILE A 395 -12.23 7.12 10.73
N PRO A 396 -13.18 6.86 9.81
CA PRO A 396 -13.61 5.50 9.54
C PRO A 396 -12.49 4.58 9.02
N MET A 397 -11.50 5.10 8.28
CA MET A 397 -10.36 4.28 7.85
C MET A 397 -9.35 4.04 8.97
N PHE A 398 -9.26 4.94 9.96
CA PHE A 398 -8.44 4.75 11.15
C PHE A 398 -9.01 3.66 12.06
N GLU A 399 -10.33 3.59 12.21
CA GLU A 399 -11.01 2.59 13.06
C GLU A 399 -10.83 1.15 12.59
N ILE A 400 -10.67 0.94 11.27
CA ILE A 400 -10.54 -0.40 10.69
C ILE A 400 -9.09 -0.86 10.52
N ALA A 401 -8.12 0.05 10.62
CA ALA A 401 -6.72 -0.24 10.32
C ALA A 401 -6.02 -0.93 11.49
N ASP A 402 -5.05 -1.80 11.18
CA ASP A 402 -4.19 -2.41 12.21
C ASP A 402 -3.30 -1.37 12.89
N SER A 403 -2.90 -0.33 12.15
CA SER A 403 -2.25 0.86 12.70
C SER A 403 -2.60 2.09 11.85
N ALA A 404 -2.79 3.21 12.52
CA ALA A 404 -3.21 4.46 11.87
C ALA A 404 -2.34 5.61 12.33
N TYR A 405 -1.88 6.44 11.40
CA TYR A 405 -0.96 7.52 11.68
C TYR A 405 -1.54 8.86 11.24
N ALA A 406 -1.80 9.72 12.22
CA ALA A 406 -2.21 11.09 11.95
C ALA A 406 -0.96 11.94 11.69
N VAL A 407 -0.97 12.74 10.62
CA VAL A 407 0.07 13.77 10.41
C VAL A 407 -0.07 14.89 11.44
N ASP A 408 1.01 15.60 11.75
CA ASP A 408 0.98 16.62 12.81
C ASP A 408 -0.02 17.76 12.55
N ASN A 409 -0.30 18.09 11.29
CA ASN A 409 -1.33 19.07 10.92
C ASN A 409 -2.77 18.53 10.99
N ALA A 410 -2.97 17.25 11.36
CA ALA A 410 -4.30 16.65 11.49
C ALA A 410 -5.14 17.31 12.58
N ILE A 411 -6.46 17.26 12.41
CA ILE A 411 -7.40 17.76 13.40
C ILE A 411 -7.29 17.00 14.74
N PRO A 412 -7.53 17.65 15.89
CA PRO A 412 -7.47 17.01 17.19
C PRO A 412 -8.33 15.74 17.28
N GLU A 413 -9.53 15.77 16.71
CA GLU A 413 -10.48 14.67 16.76
C GLU A 413 -9.94 13.39 16.09
N LEU A 414 -9.24 13.50 14.95
CA LEU A 414 -8.65 12.35 14.27
C LEU A 414 -7.45 11.79 15.05
N LYS A 415 -6.65 12.67 15.66
CA LYS A 415 -5.47 12.27 16.46
C LYS A 415 -5.83 11.36 17.64
N GLU A 416 -7.05 11.41 18.14
CA GLU A 416 -7.54 10.51 19.19
C GLU A 416 -7.64 9.04 18.72
N TYR A 417 -7.76 8.80 17.41
CA TYR A 417 -7.81 7.46 16.80
C TYR A 417 -6.43 6.97 16.33
N ALA A 418 -5.41 7.83 16.36
CA ALA A 418 -4.09 7.49 15.82
C ALA A 418 -3.30 6.57 16.77
N THR A 419 -2.62 5.58 16.19
CA THR A 419 -1.58 4.79 16.86
C THR A 419 -0.42 5.68 17.28
N GLU A 420 -0.01 6.59 16.39
CA GLU A 420 1.01 7.59 16.65
C GLU A 420 0.79 8.82 15.76
N ILE A 421 1.25 9.98 16.23
CA ILE A 421 1.29 11.20 15.44
C ILE A 421 2.67 11.29 14.77
N ILE A 422 2.68 11.39 13.45
CA ILE A 422 3.91 11.54 12.65
C ILE A 422 4.12 13.00 12.23
N ALA A 423 5.23 13.30 11.55
CA ALA A 423 5.51 14.65 11.09
C ALA A 423 4.40 15.19 10.15
N SER A 424 4.35 16.51 9.99
CA SER A 424 3.33 17.17 9.17
C SER A 424 3.45 16.80 7.68
N ASN A 425 2.39 17.07 6.92
CA ASN A 425 2.41 16.97 5.46
C ASN A 425 3.48 17.87 4.81
N GLU A 426 3.78 19.04 5.41
CA GLU A 426 4.85 19.94 4.94
C GLU A 426 6.25 19.35 5.14
N ASP A 427 6.40 18.50 6.15
CA ASP A 427 7.64 17.84 6.56
C ASP A 427 7.78 16.42 6.00
N ASP A 428 7.01 16.06 4.97
CA ASP A 428 7.05 14.74 4.33
C ASP A 428 6.76 13.58 5.30
N GLY A 429 5.85 13.79 6.26
CA GLY A 429 5.60 12.86 7.37
C GLY A 429 5.33 11.42 6.94
N VAL A 430 4.47 11.21 5.94
CA VAL A 430 4.16 9.88 5.40
C VAL A 430 5.41 9.21 4.83
N ALA A 431 6.18 9.90 4.00
CA ALA A 431 7.39 9.35 3.38
C ALA A 431 8.47 9.02 4.43
N ARG A 432 8.66 9.90 5.43
CA ARG A 432 9.60 9.65 6.55
C ARG A 432 9.20 8.45 7.39
N PHE A 433 7.90 8.31 7.67
CA PHE A 433 7.40 7.13 8.36
C PHE A 433 7.69 5.86 7.57
N LEU A 434 7.33 5.85 6.27
CA LEU A 434 7.57 4.72 5.38
C LEU A 434 9.07 4.40 5.21
N GLN A 435 9.95 5.39 5.32
CA GLN A 435 11.39 5.15 5.32
C GLN A 435 11.87 4.43 6.58
N SER A 436 11.20 4.61 7.72
CA SER A 436 11.62 4.06 9.01
C SER A 436 11.26 2.58 9.22
N ILE A 437 10.36 2.03 8.40
CA ILE A 437 9.87 0.65 8.55
C ILE A 437 10.83 -0.40 7.97
N LEU A 438 11.70 -0.02 7.03
CA LEU A 438 12.79 -0.84 6.53
C LEU A 438 14.10 -0.35 7.12
#